data_AF-Q3MAG2-F1
#
_entry.id   AF-Q3MAG2-F1
#
_cell.length_a   1.000
_cell.length_b   1.000
_cell.length_c   1.000
_cell.angle_alpha   90.00
_cell.angle_beta   90.00
_cell.angle_gamma   90.00
#
_symmetry.space_group_name_H-M   'P 1'
#
loop_
_entity.id
_entity.type
_entity.pdbx_description
1 polymer ?
#
loop_
_entity_poly.entity_id
_entity_poly.type
_entity_poly.pdbx_seq_one_letter_code
_entity_poly.pdbx_strand_id
1 'polypeptide(L)'
;MPNLSDKELIEQLHRTWVQFLINSERKDCAAIMIDAELSFDYEWDEYYSRNYISGLLIFLPFNLMLTVLNNEEIQSYLKNTFLFIANGHVWNNMQSFPIYYRIKLLQVEKNWQKTIKFLIAKSKDLNQGLVTEKAFARKGREPIIYNEIKFASQSEIRIAQELEAQGVLFFPLPLAVRHETGNIYEDHREVDFLVCLDGTSGILEISFHEGRYEKDKEKDAWFKKSGILCIEHYPAEKCYHQPKVVVEEFLSFLSKHKR
;
A
#
# COMPACT_ATOMS: atom_id res chain seq x y z
N MET A 1 -25.80 -22.90 -28.67
CA MET A 1 -25.15 -22.49 -27.41
C MET A 1 -26.17 -21.66 -26.63
N PRO A 2 -26.20 -21.70 -25.29
CA PRO A 2 -27.06 -20.78 -24.52
C PRO A 2 -26.76 -19.34 -24.94
N ASN A 3 -27.80 -18.51 -25.11
CA ASN A 3 -27.64 -17.09 -25.41
C ASN A 3 -27.05 -16.39 -24.18
N LEU A 4 -25.73 -16.34 -24.08
CA LEU A 4 -25.03 -15.52 -23.11
C LEU A 4 -25.28 -14.05 -23.43
N SER A 5 -25.49 -13.23 -22.41
CA SER A 5 -25.44 -11.77 -22.58
C SER A 5 -24.01 -11.32 -22.89
N ASP A 6 -23.86 -10.19 -23.58
CA ASP A 6 -22.54 -9.62 -23.91
C ASP A 6 -21.69 -9.38 -22.65
N LYS A 7 -22.33 -9.05 -21.52
CA LYS A 7 -21.67 -8.88 -20.22
C LYS A 7 -21.12 -10.20 -19.66
N GLU A 8 -21.88 -11.28 -19.78
CA GLU A 8 -21.40 -12.60 -19.35
C GLU A 8 -20.30 -13.12 -20.28
N LEU A 9 -20.44 -12.88 -21.58
CA LEU A 9 -19.43 -13.26 -22.57
C LEU A 9 -18.10 -12.54 -22.31
N ILE A 10 -18.11 -11.22 -22.12
CA ILE A 10 -16.86 -10.47 -21.88
C ILE A 10 -16.18 -10.88 -20.58
N GLU A 11 -16.94 -11.15 -19.52
CA GLU A 11 -16.40 -11.66 -18.24
C GLU A 11 -15.75 -13.04 -18.42
N GLN A 12 -16.39 -13.95 -19.17
CA GLN A 12 -15.82 -15.27 -19.46
C GLN A 12 -14.54 -15.17 -20.31
N LEU A 13 -14.54 -14.32 -21.34
CA LEU A 13 -13.36 -14.06 -22.16
C LEU A 13 -12.23 -13.45 -21.33
N HIS A 14 -12.53 -12.49 -20.46
CA HIS A 14 -11.55 -11.84 -19.59
C HIS A 14 -10.86 -12.84 -18.67
N ARG A 15 -11.63 -13.67 -17.97
CA ARG A 15 -11.09 -14.72 -17.08
C ARG A 15 -10.26 -15.74 -17.84
N THR A 16 -10.75 -16.17 -19.00
CA THR A 16 -10.03 -17.12 -19.86
C THR A 16 -8.71 -16.53 -20.34
N TRP A 17 -8.71 -15.25 -20.67
CA TRP A 17 -7.52 -14.54 -21.11
C TRP A 17 -6.46 -14.42 -20.01
N VAL A 18 -6.86 -14.03 -18.79
CA VAL A 18 -5.94 -14.01 -17.64
C VAL A 18 -5.35 -15.41 -17.38
N GLN A 19 -6.19 -16.45 -17.38
CA GLN A 19 -5.72 -17.82 -17.17
C GLN A 19 -4.74 -18.29 -18.26
N PHE A 20 -5.01 -17.94 -19.52
CA PHE A 20 -4.12 -18.24 -20.63
C PHE A 20 -2.75 -17.58 -20.44
N LEU A 21 -2.71 -16.30 -20.09
CA LEU A 21 -1.48 -15.54 -19.86
C LEU A 21 -0.63 -16.12 -18.72
N ILE A 22 -1.28 -16.59 -17.65
CA ILE A 22 -0.61 -17.29 -16.54
C ILE A 22 0.02 -18.59 -17.04
N ASN A 23 -0.74 -19.40 -17.79
CA ASN A 23 -0.30 -20.69 -18.29
C ASN A 23 0.80 -20.57 -19.36
N SER A 24 0.87 -19.44 -20.07
CA SER A 24 1.91 -19.13 -21.04
C SER A 24 3.12 -18.40 -20.43
N GLU A 25 3.25 -18.39 -19.10
CA GLU A 25 4.33 -17.78 -18.32
C GLU A 25 4.49 -16.26 -18.50
N ARG A 26 3.48 -15.57 -19.05
CA ARG A 26 3.46 -14.11 -19.21
C ARG A 26 2.77 -13.42 -18.04
N LYS A 27 3.41 -13.56 -16.87
CA LYS A 27 2.93 -13.04 -15.58
C LYS A 27 2.78 -11.52 -15.57
N ASP A 28 3.63 -10.81 -16.31
CA ASP A 28 3.57 -9.37 -16.55
C ASP A 28 2.25 -8.96 -17.22
N CYS A 29 1.89 -9.62 -18.32
CA CYS A 29 0.64 -9.39 -19.03
C CYS A 29 -0.56 -9.84 -18.20
N ALA A 30 -0.46 -10.96 -17.48
CA ALA A 30 -1.52 -11.44 -16.60
C ALA A 30 -1.85 -10.42 -15.49
N ALA A 31 -0.82 -9.83 -14.86
CA ALA A 31 -0.99 -8.79 -13.85
C ALA A 31 -1.61 -7.51 -14.42
N ILE A 32 -1.27 -7.11 -15.65
CA ILE A 32 -1.95 -5.98 -16.31
C ILE A 32 -3.44 -6.30 -16.52
N MET A 33 -3.73 -7.50 -17.01
CA MET A 33 -5.10 -7.87 -17.36
C MET A 33 -5.98 -8.16 -16.14
N ILE A 34 -5.43 -8.57 -15.00
CA ILE A 34 -6.23 -8.79 -13.78
C ILE A 34 -6.85 -7.47 -13.26
N ASP A 35 -6.15 -6.36 -13.43
CA ASP A 35 -6.57 -5.03 -12.97
C ASP A 35 -7.38 -4.27 -14.02
N ALA A 36 -7.46 -4.80 -15.25
CA ALA A 36 -8.19 -4.21 -16.35
C ALA A 36 -9.71 -4.39 -16.19
N GLU A 37 -10.49 -3.41 -16.66
CA GLU A 37 -11.91 -3.62 -16.94
C GLU A 37 -12.12 -3.71 -18.45
N LEU A 38 -12.97 -4.65 -18.89
CA LEU A 38 -13.26 -4.87 -20.30
C LEU A 38 -14.68 -4.45 -20.65
N SER A 39 -14.85 -3.85 -21.82
CA SER A 39 -16.16 -3.70 -22.45
C SER A 39 -16.06 -3.83 -23.96
N PHE A 40 -17.12 -4.32 -24.58
CA PHE A 40 -17.25 -4.21 -26.03
C PHE A 40 -17.50 -2.75 -26.44
N ASP A 41 -16.92 -2.37 -27.57
CA ASP A 41 -17.32 -1.19 -28.31
C ASP A 41 -18.41 -1.57 -29.32
N TYR A 42 -19.32 -0.64 -29.60
CA TYR A 42 -20.46 -0.89 -30.48
C TYR A 42 -20.56 0.18 -31.55
N GLU A 43 -20.79 -0.27 -32.78
CA GLU A 43 -21.15 0.60 -33.90
C GLU A 43 -22.56 0.27 -34.38
N TRP A 44 -23.22 1.30 -34.92
CA TRP A 44 -24.53 1.16 -35.54
C TRP A 44 -24.37 0.74 -36.99
N ASP A 45 -24.94 -0.41 -37.36
CA ASP A 45 -25.07 -0.83 -38.74
C ASP A 45 -26.38 -0.30 -39.30
N GLU A 46 -26.30 0.70 -40.19
CA GLU A 46 -27.49 1.29 -40.83
C GLU A 46 -28.27 0.27 -41.67
N TYR A 47 -27.58 -0.67 -42.33
CA TYR A 47 -28.19 -1.64 -43.24
C TYR A 47 -29.04 -2.66 -42.49
N TYR A 48 -28.53 -3.18 -41.37
CA TYR A 48 -29.27 -4.14 -40.53
C TYR A 48 -30.03 -3.46 -39.38
N SER A 49 -29.93 -2.14 -39.25
CA SER A 49 -30.56 -1.34 -38.19
C SER A 49 -30.32 -1.92 -36.80
N ARG A 50 -29.06 -2.27 -36.50
CA ARG A 50 -28.67 -2.89 -35.22
C ARG A 50 -27.28 -2.46 -34.78
N ASN A 51 -27.04 -2.49 -33.48
CA ASN A 51 -25.68 -2.41 -32.95
C ASN A 51 -24.96 -3.73 -33.15
N TYR A 52 -23.68 -3.68 -33.50
CA TYR A 52 -22.78 -4.82 -33.51
C TYR A 52 -21.51 -4.49 -32.73
N ILE A 53 -20.87 -5.53 -32.20
CA ILE A 53 -19.58 -5.38 -31.51
C ILE A 53 -18.52 -5.00 -32.55
N SER A 54 -18.01 -3.78 -32.46
CA SER A 54 -16.99 -3.25 -33.38
C SER A 54 -15.58 -3.42 -32.85
N GLY A 55 -15.40 -3.56 -31.52
CA GLY A 55 -14.09 -3.64 -30.90
C GLY A 55 -14.10 -4.02 -29.42
N LEU A 56 -12.91 -4.04 -28.82
CA LEU A 56 -12.70 -4.20 -27.39
C LEU A 56 -12.12 -2.93 -26.78
N LEU A 57 -12.70 -2.46 -25.68
CA LEU A 57 -12.14 -1.44 -24.82
C LEU A 57 -11.50 -2.11 -23.59
N ILE A 58 -10.24 -1.77 -23.31
CA ILE A 58 -9.49 -2.21 -22.15
C ILE A 58 -9.21 -0.98 -21.28
N PHE A 59 -9.86 -0.89 -20.13
CA PHE A 59 -9.67 0.19 -19.17
C PHE A 59 -8.60 -0.19 -18.14
N LEU A 60 -7.49 0.53 -18.12
CA LEU A 60 -6.34 0.27 -17.26
C LEU A 60 -6.15 1.37 -16.22
N PRO A 61 -5.74 1.03 -14.98
CA PRO A 61 -5.17 2.00 -14.05
C PRO A 61 -4.07 2.85 -14.70
N PHE A 62 -3.94 4.11 -14.28
CA PHE A 62 -3.05 5.09 -14.93
C PHE A 62 -1.59 4.61 -15.05
N ASN A 63 -1.05 4.00 -13.99
CA ASN A 63 0.31 3.44 -13.98
C ASN A 63 0.48 2.32 -15.01
N LEU A 64 -0.48 1.41 -15.13
CA LEU A 64 -0.44 0.29 -16.08
C LEU A 64 -0.65 0.76 -17.53
N MET A 65 -1.47 1.79 -17.73
CA MET A 65 -1.66 2.40 -19.05
C MET A 65 -0.35 2.92 -19.64
N LEU A 66 0.49 3.57 -18.83
CA LEU A 66 1.81 4.02 -19.26
C LEU A 66 2.74 2.85 -19.61
N THR A 67 2.70 1.76 -18.83
CA THR A 67 3.48 0.55 -19.13
C THR A 67 3.09 -0.07 -20.47
N VAL A 68 1.79 -0.19 -20.74
CA VAL A 68 1.27 -0.80 -21.97
C VAL A 68 1.57 0.08 -23.18
N LEU A 69 1.26 1.38 -23.12
CA LEU A 69 1.45 2.29 -24.25
C LEU A 69 2.91 2.41 -24.70
N ASN A 70 3.86 2.31 -23.77
CA ASN A 70 5.29 2.41 -24.06
C ASN A 70 5.92 1.06 -24.46
N ASN A 71 5.15 -0.02 -24.52
CA ASN A 71 5.67 -1.36 -24.81
C ASN A 71 4.85 -2.04 -25.92
N GLU A 72 5.36 -1.97 -27.15
CA GLU A 72 4.73 -2.58 -28.33
C GLU A 72 4.66 -4.12 -28.25
N GLU A 73 5.61 -4.76 -27.56
CA GLU A 73 5.60 -6.21 -27.36
C GLU A 73 4.42 -6.63 -26.50
N ILE A 74 4.20 -5.95 -25.37
CA ILE A 74 3.05 -6.18 -24.49
C ILE A 74 1.75 -5.95 -25.27
N GLN A 75 1.64 -4.83 -26.00
CA GLN A 75 0.43 -4.54 -26.79
C GLN A 75 0.15 -5.64 -27.83
N SER A 76 1.18 -6.07 -28.55
CA SER A 76 1.06 -7.10 -29.58
C SER A 76 0.70 -8.46 -28.98
N TYR A 77 1.33 -8.83 -27.87
CA TYR A 77 1.07 -10.09 -27.19
C TYR A 77 -0.34 -10.14 -26.62
N LEU A 78 -0.76 -9.08 -25.91
CA LEU A 78 -2.11 -8.94 -25.39
C LEU A 78 -3.14 -9.03 -26.54
N LYS A 79 -2.92 -8.27 -27.61
CA LYS A 79 -3.81 -8.31 -28.78
C LYS A 79 -3.93 -9.73 -29.33
N ASN A 80 -2.81 -10.35 -29.71
CA ASN A 80 -2.82 -11.65 -30.36
C ASN A 80 -3.45 -12.75 -29.49
N THR A 81 -3.19 -12.73 -28.19
CA THR A 81 -3.77 -13.71 -27.26
C THR A 81 -5.27 -13.50 -27.08
N PHE A 82 -5.76 -12.26 -26.99
CA PHE A 82 -7.21 -12.01 -26.99
C PHE A 82 -7.86 -12.47 -28.29
N LEU A 83 -7.29 -12.12 -29.45
CA LEU A 83 -7.84 -12.52 -30.75
C LEU A 83 -7.93 -14.05 -30.88
N PHE A 84 -6.93 -14.78 -30.39
CA PHE A 84 -6.93 -16.24 -30.38
C PHE A 84 -8.08 -16.80 -29.52
N ILE A 85 -8.28 -16.26 -28.32
CA ILE A 85 -9.29 -16.74 -27.37
C ILE A 85 -10.71 -16.36 -27.80
N ALA A 86 -10.90 -15.17 -28.35
CA ALA A 86 -12.21 -14.66 -28.75
C ALA A 86 -12.66 -15.15 -30.15
N ASN A 87 -11.78 -15.84 -30.88
CA ASN A 87 -12.07 -16.34 -32.23
C ASN A 87 -13.27 -17.32 -32.23
N GLY A 88 -14.29 -17.01 -33.03
CA GLY A 88 -15.52 -17.80 -33.10
C GLY A 88 -16.52 -17.54 -31.96
N HIS A 89 -16.17 -16.70 -30.99
CA HIS A 89 -17.06 -16.29 -29.89
C HIS A 89 -17.63 -14.88 -30.08
N VAL A 90 -16.85 -13.97 -30.66
CA VAL A 90 -17.25 -12.57 -30.88
C VAL A 90 -17.50 -12.30 -32.37
N TRP A 91 -16.51 -12.62 -33.22
CA TRP A 91 -16.59 -12.40 -34.66
C TRP A 91 -15.90 -13.54 -35.41
N ASN A 92 -16.38 -13.83 -36.62
CA ASN A 92 -15.83 -14.86 -37.50
C ASN A 92 -14.44 -14.53 -38.04
N ASN A 93 -14.08 -13.24 -38.17
CA ASN A 93 -12.76 -12.81 -38.59
C ASN A 93 -12.17 -11.83 -37.58
N MET A 94 -11.47 -12.37 -36.58
CA MET A 94 -10.85 -11.57 -35.52
C MET A 94 -9.57 -10.86 -35.93
N GLN A 95 -8.96 -11.14 -37.11
CA GLN A 95 -7.64 -10.62 -37.46
C GLN A 95 -7.57 -9.08 -37.47
N SER A 96 -8.66 -8.44 -37.89
CA SER A 96 -8.77 -6.97 -37.91
C SER A 96 -9.53 -6.41 -36.71
N PHE A 97 -9.84 -7.21 -35.69
CA PHE A 97 -10.62 -6.74 -34.56
C PHE A 97 -9.85 -5.69 -33.75
N PRO A 98 -10.40 -4.47 -33.59
CA PRO A 98 -9.70 -3.40 -32.93
C PRO A 98 -9.75 -3.55 -31.41
N ILE A 99 -8.63 -3.22 -30.77
CA ILE A 99 -8.48 -3.17 -29.32
C ILE A 99 -7.98 -1.78 -28.95
N TYR A 100 -8.70 -1.13 -28.04
CA TYR A 100 -8.42 0.23 -27.59
C TYR A 100 -8.10 0.24 -26.10
N TYR A 101 -6.96 0.81 -25.74
CA TYR A 101 -6.59 1.04 -24.35
C TYR A 101 -7.11 2.39 -23.87
N ARG A 102 -7.76 2.42 -22.71
CA ARG A 102 -8.31 3.63 -22.08
C ARG A 102 -7.89 3.69 -20.61
N ILE A 103 -7.82 4.90 -20.07
CA ILE A 103 -7.61 5.07 -18.63
C ILE A 103 -8.89 4.69 -17.89
N LYS A 104 -8.78 3.80 -16.91
CA LYS A 104 -9.84 3.47 -15.97
C LYS A 104 -10.12 4.67 -15.09
N LEU A 105 -11.37 5.13 -15.11
CA LEU A 105 -11.80 6.25 -14.28
C LEU A 105 -12.03 5.78 -12.84
N LEU A 106 -11.64 6.63 -11.89
CA LEU A 106 -11.91 6.38 -10.48
C LEU A 106 -13.40 6.58 -10.19
N GLN A 107 -13.93 5.80 -9.26
CA GLN A 107 -15.28 6.02 -8.76
C GLN A 107 -15.34 7.36 -8.03
N VAL A 108 -16.37 8.15 -8.33
CA VAL A 108 -16.54 9.49 -7.76
C VAL A 108 -17.16 9.37 -6.38
N GLU A 109 -16.37 9.63 -5.35
CA GLU A 109 -16.86 9.71 -3.97
C GLU A 109 -17.54 11.06 -3.69
N LYS A 110 -18.55 11.07 -2.83
CA LYS A 110 -19.19 12.33 -2.41
C LYS A 110 -18.17 13.24 -1.72
N ASN A 111 -18.05 14.49 -2.19
CA ASN A 111 -17.09 15.48 -1.69
C ASN A 111 -15.60 15.14 -1.89
N TRP A 112 -15.23 14.25 -2.84
CA TRP A 112 -13.83 13.87 -3.06
C TRP A 112 -12.89 15.06 -3.26
N GLN A 113 -13.35 16.14 -3.92
CA GLN A 113 -12.53 17.34 -4.11
C GLN A 113 -12.16 18.00 -2.77
N LYS A 114 -13.07 17.98 -1.79
CA LYS A 114 -12.79 18.52 -0.44
C LYS A 114 -11.78 17.63 0.29
N THR A 115 -11.93 16.32 0.18
CA THR A 115 -11.00 15.33 0.77
C THR A 115 -9.61 15.44 0.17
N ILE A 116 -9.49 15.47 -1.16
CA ILE A 116 -8.20 15.62 -1.84
C ILE A 116 -7.57 16.98 -1.53
N LYS A 117 -8.34 18.08 -1.54
CA LYS A 117 -7.83 19.40 -1.11
C LYS A 117 -7.34 19.38 0.33
N PHE A 118 -8.06 18.69 1.22
CA PHE A 118 -7.64 18.52 2.60
C PHE A 118 -6.33 17.72 2.69
N LEU A 119 -6.21 16.57 2.00
CA LEU A 119 -5.00 15.75 1.98
C LEU A 119 -3.80 16.52 1.40
N ILE A 120 -3.99 17.28 0.32
CA ILE A 120 -2.95 18.13 -0.26
C ILE A 120 -2.53 19.21 0.76
N ALA A 121 -3.50 19.92 1.37
CA ALA A 121 -3.23 20.99 2.32
C ALA A 121 -2.62 20.52 3.64
N LYS A 122 -2.97 19.30 4.09
CA LYS A 122 -2.53 18.69 5.35
C LYS A 122 -1.43 17.66 5.20
N SER A 123 -0.92 17.42 3.99
CA SER A 123 0.24 16.56 3.73
C SER A 123 1.50 16.98 4.52
N LYS A 124 1.55 18.23 5.02
CA LYS A 124 2.61 18.75 5.87
C LYS A 124 2.38 18.59 7.38
N ASP A 125 1.16 18.26 7.81
CA ASP A 125 0.76 18.15 9.23
C ASP A 125 0.47 16.68 9.60
N LEU A 126 1.35 15.75 9.21
CA LEU A 126 1.23 14.35 9.64
C LEU A 126 1.57 14.26 11.13
N ASN A 127 0.74 13.56 11.91
CA ASN A 127 0.98 13.35 13.35
C ASN A 127 2.17 12.40 13.62
N GLN A 128 2.61 11.64 12.60
CA GLN A 128 3.77 10.75 12.68
C GLN A 128 5.07 11.57 12.71
N GLY A 129 5.88 11.37 13.76
CA GLY A 129 7.12 12.11 13.99
C GLY A 129 6.95 13.58 14.41
N LEU A 130 5.77 14.00 14.87
CA LEU A 130 5.47 15.41 15.20
C LEU A 130 6.37 15.97 16.31
N VAL A 131 6.66 15.17 17.35
CA VAL A 131 7.53 15.61 18.46
C VAL A 131 8.98 15.66 17.97
N THR A 132 9.42 14.64 17.24
CA THR A 132 10.74 14.59 16.60
C THR A 132 10.98 15.79 15.68
N GLU A 133 10.05 16.12 14.80
CA GLU A 133 10.15 17.28 13.88
C GLU A 133 10.36 18.59 14.64
N LYS A 134 9.55 18.85 15.67
CA LYS A 134 9.69 20.07 16.47
C LYS A 134 11.01 20.11 17.22
N ALA A 135 11.48 18.96 17.72
CA ALA A 135 12.77 18.87 18.39
C ALA A 135 13.94 19.11 17.42
N PHE A 136 13.82 18.64 16.18
CA PHE A 136 14.84 18.76 15.14
C PHE A 136 14.88 20.16 14.52
N ALA A 137 13.72 20.76 14.25
CA ALA A 137 13.61 22.13 13.75
C ALA A 137 14.29 23.14 14.68
N ARG A 138 14.18 22.97 16.01
CA ARG A 138 14.90 23.80 17.02
C ARG A 138 16.42 23.72 16.89
N LYS A 139 16.95 22.65 16.28
CA LYS A 139 18.38 22.41 16.08
C LYS A 139 18.80 22.56 14.61
N GLY A 140 17.92 23.03 13.73
CA GLY A 140 18.17 23.15 12.29
C GLY A 140 18.41 21.80 11.60
N ARG A 141 17.74 20.74 12.06
CA ARG A 141 17.79 19.39 11.47
C ARG A 141 16.42 19.00 10.95
N GLU A 142 16.40 18.04 10.03
CA GLU A 142 15.19 17.42 9.49
C GLU A 142 15.20 15.91 9.82
N PRO A 143 14.04 15.27 10.02
CA PRO A 143 13.96 13.82 10.17
C PRO A 143 14.45 13.09 8.92
N ILE A 144 14.87 11.84 9.08
CA ILE A 144 15.28 10.99 7.97
C ILE A 144 14.01 10.33 7.40
N ILE A 145 13.87 10.33 6.07
CA ILE A 145 12.73 9.69 5.40
C ILE A 145 13.18 8.34 4.82
N TYR A 146 12.44 7.28 5.16
CA TYR A 146 12.59 5.94 4.59
C TYR A 146 11.20 5.40 4.26
N ASN A 147 10.98 4.93 3.03
CA ASN A 147 9.66 4.46 2.55
C ASN A 147 8.50 5.40 2.89
N GLU A 148 8.68 6.71 2.65
CA GLU A 148 7.68 7.76 2.92
C GLU A 148 7.36 8.01 4.41
N ILE A 149 8.09 7.36 5.32
CA ILE A 149 7.91 7.46 6.78
C ILE A 149 9.09 8.19 7.41
N LYS A 150 8.83 9.01 8.44
CA LYS A 150 9.86 9.78 9.16
C LYS A 150 10.49 8.93 10.28
N PHE A 151 11.79 9.09 10.46
CA PHE A 151 12.58 8.49 11.53
C PHE A 151 13.54 9.51 12.14
N ALA A 152 13.83 9.40 13.43
CA ALA A 152 14.77 10.28 14.11
C ALA A 152 16.23 9.83 13.93
N SER A 153 16.47 8.59 13.48
CA SER A 153 17.82 8.05 13.36
C SER A 153 17.97 6.90 12.34
N GLN A 154 19.22 6.63 11.95
CA GLN A 154 19.55 5.44 11.15
C GLN A 154 19.36 4.13 11.94
N SER A 155 19.53 4.17 13.26
CA SER A 155 19.25 3.02 14.14
C SER A 155 17.78 2.61 14.08
N GLU A 156 16.85 3.57 14.06
CA GLU A 156 15.43 3.27 13.85
C GLU A 156 15.16 2.65 12.48
N ILE A 157 15.76 3.19 11.41
CA ILE A 157 15.59 2.60 10.06
C ILE A 157 16.05 1.14 10.03
N ARG A 158 17.15 0.80 10.70
CA ARG A 158 17.63 -0.60 10.80
C ARG A 158 16.65 -1.51 11.53
N ILE A 159 16.02 -1.03 12.60
CA ILE A 159 14.97 -1.77 13.32
C ILE A 159 13.72 -1.93 12.45
N ALA A 160 13.29 -0.87 11.76
CA ALA A 160 12.14 -0.90 10.86
C ALA A 160 12.33 -1.94 9.75
N GLN A 161 13.50 -1.94 9.09
CA GLN A 161 13.84 -2.92 8.04
C GLN A 161 13.76 -4.37 8.54
N GLU A 162 14.18 -4.63 9.77
CA GLU A 162 14.12 -5.97 10.35
C GLU A 162 12.68 -6.37 10.74
N LEU A 163 11.90 -5.45 11.31
CA LEU A 163 10.48 -5.68 11.59
C LEU A 163 9.69 -5.94 10.29
N GLU A 164 9.98 -5.20 9.22
CA GLU A 164 9.45 -5.43 7.87
C GLU A 164 9.82 -6.83 7.36
N ALA A 165 11.10 -7.21 7.46
CA ALA A 165 11.60 -8.52 7.01
C ALA A 165 10.93 -9.69 7.75
N GLN A 166 10.57 -9.52 9.02
CA GLN A 166 9.86 -10.51 9.82
C GLN A 166 8.32 -10.44 9.66
N GLY A 167 7.79 -9.53 8.85
CA GLY A 167 6.36 -9.39 8.60
C GLY A 167 5.56 -8.94 9.82
N VAL A 168 6.19 -8.19 10.73
CA VAL A 168 5.57 -7.72 11.98
C VAL A 168 4.89 -6.36 11.73
N LEU A 169 3.69 -6.17 12.29
CA LEU A 169 3.02 -4.88 12.26
C LEU A 169 3.66 -3.92 13.27
N PHE A 170 4.08 -2.74 12.82
CA PHE A 170 4.61 -1.69 13.69
C PHE A 170 4.20 -0.30 13.23
N PHE A 171 4.29 0.66 14.16
CA PHE A 171 4.08 2.07 13.93
C PHE A 171 5.32 2.81 14.42
N PRO A 172 6.11 3.45 13.54
CA PRO A 172 7.28 4.23 13.92
C PRO A 172 6.92 5.68 14.26
N LEU A 173 7.54 6.22 15.31
CA LEU A 173 7.24 7.55 15.87
C LEU A 173 5.73 7.87 15.99
N PRO A 174 4.89 6.95 16.54
CA PRO A 174 3.48 7.23 16.72
C PRO A 174 3.31 8.25 17.84
N LEU A 175 2.42 9.21 17.61
CA LEU A 175 2.02 10.18 18.61
C LEU A 175 0.90 9.61 19.47
N ALA A 176 1.19 9.33 20.73
CA ALA A 176 0.21 8.88 21.71
C ALA A 176 -0.41 10.04 22.48
N VAL A 177 -1.71 9.90 22.74
CA VAL A 177 -2.53 10.82 23.53
C VAL A 177 -3.52 10.03 24.39
N ARG A 178 -3.85 10.54 25.57
CA ARG A 178 -4.95 10.02 26.40
C ARG A 178 -6.20 10.87 26.20
N HIS A 179 -7.37 10.25 26.26
CA HIS A 179 -8.64 10.96 26.09
C HIS A 179 -8.83 12.09 27.11
N GLU A 180 -8.44 11.86 28.37
CA GLU A 180 -8.60 12.79 29.50
C GLU A 180 -7.80 14.09 29.32
N THR A 181 -6.76 14.07 28.49
CA THR A 181 -5.73 15.11 28.35
C THR A 181 -5.42 15.42 26.89
N GLY A 182 -6.18 14.90 25.93
CA GLY A 182 -5.85 14.95 24.49
C GLY A 182 -5.82 16.36 23.87
N ASN A 183 -6.30 17.38 24.60
CA ASN A 183 -6.18 18.79 24.22
C ASN A 183 -4.94 19.47 24.83
N ILE A 184 -4.20 18.79 25.70
CA ILE A 184 -3.00 19.29 26.40
C ILE A 184 -1.78 18.75 25.65
N TYR A 185 -1.13 19.63 24.91
CA TYR A 185 0.02 19.28 24.06
C TYR A 185 1.18 18.69 24.88
N GLU A 186 1.34 19.14 26.14
CA GLU A 186 2.35 18.66 27.07
C GLU A 186 2.14 17.20 27.50
N ASP A 187 0.97 16.60 27.23
CA ASP A 187 0.71 15.19 27.50
C ASP A 187 0.92 14.28 26.28
N HIS A 188 1.26 14.85 25.11
CA HIS A 188 1.64 14.04 23.96
C HIS A 188 2.93 13.27 24.27
N ARG A 189 2.95 11.98 23.94
CA ARG A 189 4.13 11.12 24.08
C ARG A 189 4.40 10.45 22.74
N GLU A 190 5.62 10.61 22.25
CA GLU A 190 6.10 9.90 21.07
C GLU A 190 7.07 8.81 21.55
N VAL A 191 6.90 7.62 20.99
CA VAL A 191 7.78 6.46 21.21
C VAL A 191 8.46 6.12 19.90
N ASP A 192 9.61 5.44 19.93
CA ASP A 192 10.31 5.14 18.69
C ASP A 192 9.53 4.11 17.85
N PHE A 193 9.04 3.03 18.48
CA PHE A 193 8.18 2.04 17.85
C PHE A 193 7.06 1.57 18.78
N LEU A 194 5.83 1.52 18.26
CA LEU A 194 4.77 0.68 18.78
C LEU A 194 4.67 -0.57 17.90
N VAL A 195 4.86 -1.74 18.48
CA VAL A 195 4.92 -3.02 17.76
C VAL A 195 3.75 -3.90 18.19
N CYS A 196 3.11 -4.56 17.23
CA CYS A 196 1.95 -5.43 17.45
C CYS A 196 2.26 -6.86 17.01
N LEU A 197 2.12 -7.81 17.93
CA LEU A 197 2.33 -9.24 17.69
C LEU A 197 1.18 -10.04 18.33
N ASP A 198 0.47 -10.83 17.53
CA ASP A 198 -0.61 -11.72 17.98
C ASP A 198 -1.64 -11.06 18.92
N GLY A 199 -2.07 -9.83 18.61
CA GLY A 199 -3.04 -9.08 19.42
C GLY A 199 -2.47 -8.45 20.70
N THR A 200 -1.15 -8.56 20.91
CA THR A 200 -0.42 -7.89 21.99
C THR A 200 0.38 -6.73 21.42
N SER A 201 0.48 -5.63 22.17
CA SER A 201 1.27 -4.47 21.77
C SER A 201 2.39 -4.18 22.77
N GLY A 202 3.55 -3.79 22.27
CA GLY A 202 4.70 -3.38 23.06
C GLY A 202 5.40 -2.17 22.45
N ILE A 203 6.23 -1.52 23.24
CA ILE A 203 7.01 -0.34 22.83
C ILE A 203 8.50 -0.70 22.82
N LEU A 204 9.17 -0.40 21.71
CA LEU A 204 10.62 -0.52 21.57
C LEU A 204 11.21 0.89 21.45
N GLU A 205 12.10 1.23 22.37
CA GLU A 205 12.78 2.53 22.48
C GLU A 205 14.27 2.40 22.19
N ILE A 206 14.84 3.39 21.53
CA ILE A 206 16.25 3.47 21.17
C ILE A 206 16.96 4.52 22.05
N SER A 207 17.86 4.05 22.90
CA SER A 207 18.59 4.88 23.86
C SER A 207 19.90 5.41 23.26
N PHE A 208 20.03 6.74 23.13
CA PHE A 208 21.23 7.41 22.61
C PHE A 208 22.21 7.89 23.68
N HIS A 209 21.81 7.93 24.96
CA HIS A 209 22.65 8.41 26.06
C HIS A 209 22.39 7.65 27.37
N GLU A 210 23.46 7.33 28.09
CA GLU A 210 23.40 6.90 29.49
C GLU A 210 23.07 8.12 30.37
N GLY A 211 21.81 8.26 30.83
CA GLY A 211 21.43 9.34 31.76
C GLY A 211 20.03 9.92 31.64
N ARG A 212 19.15 9.43 30.75
CA ARG A 212 17.74 9.89 30.65
C ARG A 212 16.74 9.12 31.54
N TYR A 213 17.27 8.29 32.43
CA TYR A 213 16.54 7.30 33.22
C TYR A 213 15.22 7.78 33.86
N GLU A 214 15.18 8.98 34.44
CA GLU A 214 13.96 9.50 35.09
C GLU A 214 12.85 9.85 34.09
N LYS A 215 13.18 10.48 32.95
CA LYS A 215 12.20 10.83 31.91
C LYS A 215 11.69 9.58 31.19
N ASP A 216 12.56 8.61 30.96
CA ASP A 216 12.19 7.34 30.35
C ASP A 216 11.27 6.56 31.30
N LYS A 217 11.53 6.56 32.61
CA LYS A 217 10.63 5.99 33.62
C LYS A 217 9.24 6.62 33.67
N GLU A 218 9.16 7.95 33.62
CA GLU A 218 7.86 8.64 33.60
C GLU A 218 7.05 8.29 32.35
N LYS A 219 7.72 8.24 31.18
CA LYS A 219 7.11 7.83 29.91
C LYS A 219 6.64 6.36 29.97
N ASP A 220 7.48 5.46 30.46
CA ASP A 220 7.13 4.04 30.62
C ASP A 220 5.91 3.85 31.54
N ALA A 221 5.90 4.54 32.69
CA ALA A 221 4.79 4.48 33.64
C ALA A 221 3.49 5.02 33.02
N TRP A 222 3.59 6.05 32.17
CA TRP A 222 2.46 6.60 31.43
C TRP A 222 1.88 5.57 30.46
N PHE A 223 2.68 4.84 29.70
CA PHE A 223 2.17 3.80 28.80
C PHE A 223 1.67 2.55 29.53
N LYS A 224 2.34 2.13 30.61
CA LYS A 224 1.93 0.98 31.44
C LYS A 224 0.56 1.18 32.06
N LYS A 225 0.24 2.40 32.51
CA LYS A 225 -1.11 2.75 33.00
C LYS A 225 -2.21 2.60 31.92
N SER A 226 -1.85 2.59 30.64
CA SER A 226 -2.78 2.36 29.51
C SER A 226 -2.80 0.90 29.04
N GLY A 227 -2.13 -0.02 29.75
CA GLY A 227 -2.14 -1.45 29.44
C GLY A 227 -1.03 -1.93 28.50
N ILE A 228 -0.11 -1.06 28.06
CA ILE A 228 1.08 -1.48 27.31
C ILE A 228 2.17 -1.86 28.32
N LEU A 229 2.30 -3.16 28.58
CA LEU A 229 3.15 -3.68 29.66
C LEU A 229 4.60 -3.94 29.21
N CYS A 230 4.78 -4.36 27.95
CA CYS A 230 6.08 -4.61 27.35
C CYS A 230 6.65 -3.29 26.81
N ILE A 231 7.64 -2.74 27.50
CA ILE A 231 8.37 -1.54 27.08
C ILE A 231 9.85 -1.81 27.30
N GLU A 232 10.61 -1.87 26.22
CA GLU A 232 12.03 -2.23 26.25
C GLU A 232 12.88 -1.15 25.58
N HIS A 233 14.02 -0.88 26.20
CA HIS A 233 14.97 0.16 25.77
C HIS A 233 16.27 -0.50 25.31
N TYR A 234 16.69 -0.19 24.09
CA TYR A 234 17.90 -0.76 23.49
C TYR A 234 18.90 0.34 23.12
N PRO A 235 20.22 0.15 23.40
CA PRO A 235 21.23 1.11 22.99
C PRO A 235 21.25 1.32 21.46
N ALA A 236 21.34 2.57 21.02
CA ALA A 236 21.33 2.92 19.60
C ALA A 236 22.41 2.20 18.77
N GLU A 237 23.57 1.95 19.36
CA GLU A 237 24.67 1.20 18.75
C GLU A 237 24.26 -0.27 18.49
N LYS A 238 23.60 -0.92 19.46
CA LYS A 238 23.08 -2.29 19.30
C LYS A 238 22.00 -2.34 18.22
N CYS A 239 21.07 -1.38 18.22
CA CYS A 239 20.03 -1.29 17.19
C CYS A 239 20.61 -1.10 15.78
N TYR A 240 21.72 -0.36 15.65
CA TYR A 240 22.37 -0.12 14.37
C TYR A 240 23.16 -1.34 13.86
N HIS A 241 23.95 -1.97 14.73
CA HIS A 241 24.86 -3.05 14.33
C HIS A 241 24.24 -4.44 14.40
N GLN A 242 23.22 -4.65 15.24
CA GLN A 242 22.59 -5.95 15.50
C GLN A 242 21.05 -5.87 15.52
N PRO A 243 20.40 -5.28 14.50
CA PRO A 243 18.94 -5.05 14.51
C PRO A 243 18.15 -6.36 14.65
N LYS A 244 18.59 -7.43 13.97
CA LYS A 244 18.01 -8.77 14.08
C LYS A 244 17.93 -9.27 15.52
N VAL A 245 19.06 -9.18 16.26
CA VAL A 245 19.12 -9.63 17.66
C VAL A 245 18.18 -8.81 18.52
N VAL A 246 18.13 -7.49 18.32
CA VAL A 246 17.23 -6.60 19.06
C VAL A 246 15.77 -6.94 18.82
N VAL A 247 15.37 -7.11 17.55
CA VAL A 247 13.99 -7.44 17.18
C VAL A 247 13.59 -8.81 17.72
N GLU A 248 14.43 -9.84 17.55
CA GLU A 248 14.15 -11.19 18.06
C GLU A 248 14.00 -11.20 19.60
N GLU A 249 14.88 -10.50 20.30
CA GLU A 249 14.84 -10.36 21.75
C GLU A 249 13.55 -9.63 22.19
N PHE A 250 13.22 -8.52 21.54
CA PHE A 250 12.02 -7.74 21.84
C PHE A 250 10.74 -8.55 21.60
N LEU A 251 10.61 -9.22 20.46
CA LEU A 251 9.44 -10.03 20.13
C LEU A 251 9.29 -11.22 21.09
N SER A 252 10.41 -11.81 21.53
CA SER A 252 10.41 -12.83 22.58
C SER A 252 9.84 -12.30 23.90
N PHE A 253 10.19 -11.09 24.32
CA PHE A 253 9.59 -10.47 25.50
C PHE A 253 8.11 -10.10 25.31
N LEU A 254 7.76 -9.56 24.14
CA LEU A 254 6.38 -9.21 23.81
C LEU A 254 5.46 -10.44 23.85
N SER A 255 5.92 -11.58 23.34
CA SER A 255 5.16 -12.83 23.31
C SER A 255 4.74 -13.34 24.71
N LYS A 256 5.50 -13.00 25.76
CA LYS A 256 5.19 -13.37 27.16
C LYS A 256 4.01 -12.61 27.73
N HIS A 257 3.55 -11.55 27.06
CA HIS A 257 2.43 -10.72 27.47
C HIS A 257 1.13 -11.06 26.71
N LYS A 258 1.13 -12.15 25.93
CA LYS A 258 -0.05 -12.66 25.23
C LYS A 258 -1.15 -13.02 26.24
N ARG A 259 -2.33 -12.44 26.06
CA ARG A 259 -3.52 -12.74 26.87
C ARG A 259 -4.24 -13.98 26.36
#